data_AF-A0A248VR84-F1
#
_entry.id   AF-A0A248VR84-F1
#
_cell.length_a   1.000
_cell.length_b   1.000
_cell.length_c   1.000
_cell.angle_alpha   90.00
_cell.angle_beta   90.00
_cell.angle_gamma   90.00
#
_symmetry.space_group_name_H-M   'P 1'
#
loop_
_entity.id
_entity.type
_entity.pdbx_description
1 polymer ?
#
loop_
_entity_poly.entity_id
_entity_poly.type
_entity_poly.pdbx_seq_one_letter_code
_entity_poly.pdbx_strand_id
1 'polypeptide(L)' 'MADRKIDMVVNEDGDVAYLSLPDHPGKGSPGVVAKQISLHSIIKEYKGPEIYLDFDKNGVLIGMEFLLEQAD' A
#
# COMPACT_ATOMS: atom_id res chain seq x y z
N MET A 1 2.10 23.40 1.21
CA MET A 1 0.99 22.46 1.52
C MET A 1 1.40 21.14 0.88
N ALA A 2 1.53 20.06 1.64
CA ALA A 2 1.73 18.75 1.02
C ALA A 2 0.52 18.49 0.11
N ASP A 3 0.77 18.17 -1.16
CA ASP A 3 -0.28 17.88 -2.13
C ASP A 3 -1.07 16.69 -1.58
N ARG A 4 -2.34 16.90 -1.19
CA ARG A 4 -3.18 15.86 -0.58
C ARG A 4 -3.71 14.89 -1.64
N LYS A 5 -2.80 14.31 -2.41
CA LYS A 5 -3.13 13.42 -3.51
C LYS A 5 -3.10 11.98 -3.02
N ILE A 6 -4.19 11.28 -3.28
CA ILE A 6 -4.24 9.82 -3.24
C ILE A 6 -4.00 9.36 -4.69
N ASP A 7 -3.05 8.46 -4.89
CA ASP A 7 -2.65 8.00 -6.21
C ASP A 7 -2.57 6.47 -6.23
N MET A 8 -3.19 5.83 -7.22
CA MET A 8 -3.15 4.38 -7.38
C MET A 8 -2.43 4.04 -8.68
N VAL A 9 -1.52 3.09 -8.62
CA VAL A 9 -0.72 2.61 -9.75
C VAL A 9 -0.76 1.10 -9.76
N VAL A 10 -1.12 0.53 -10.90
CA VAL A 10 -0.98 -0.91 -11.16
C VAL A 10 0.40 -1.14 -11.79
N ASN A 11 1.09 -2.19 -11.40
CA ASN A 11 2.36 -2.59 -12.01
C ASN A 11 2.17 -3.09 -13.45
N GLU A 12 3.28 -3.31 -14.16
CA GLU A 12 3.25 -3.73 -15.57
C GLU A 12 2.62 -5.11 -15.75
N ASP A 13 2.81 -6.01 -14.77
CA ASP A 13 2.28 -7.38 -14.78
C ASP A 13 0.79 -7.46 -14.43
N GLY A 14 0.20 -6.35 -13.94
CA GLY A 14 -1.22 -6.26 -13.63
C GLY A 14 -1.66 -7.02 -12.37
N ASP A 15 -0.74 -7.64 -11.65
CA ASP A 15 -0.99 -8.47 -10.46
C ASP A 15 -0.80 -7.71 -9.14
N VAL A 16 -0.29 -6.48 -9.18
CA VAL A 16 -0.11 -5.63 -8.00
C VAL A 16 -0.60 -4.21 -8.25
N ALA A 17 -1.41 -3.68 -7.33
CA ALA A 17 -1.75 -2.27 -7.27
C ALA A 17 -1.19 -1.62 -6.00
N TYR A 18 -0.57 -0.46 -6.14
CA TYR A 18 -0.08 0.35 -5.03
C TYR A 18 -0.86 1.65 -4.91
N LEU A 19 -1.44 1.89 -3.74
CA LEU A 19 -2.10 3.14 -3.36
C LEU A 19 -1.16 3.98 -2.49
N SER A 20 -0.68 5.10 -3.01
CA SER A 20 0.04 6.12 -2.22
C SER A 20 -0.94 7.05 -1.52
N LEU A 21 -0.74 7.25 -0.21
CA LEU A 21 -1.50 8.20 0.61
C LEU A 21 -0.81 9.57 0.67
N PRO A 22 -1.50 10.63 1.14
CA PRO A 22 -0.98 12.00 1.11
C PRO A 22 0.39 12.22 1.78
N ASP A 23 0.71 11.43 2.79
CA ASP A 23 1.98 11.53 3.52
C ASP A 23 3.11 10.70 2.86
N HIS A 24 2.82 10.01 1.75
CA HIS A 24 3.86 9.35 0.96
C HIS A 24 4.73 10.39 0.25
N PRO A 25 6.07 10.34 0.38
CA PRO A 25 7.00 11.30 -0.22
C PRO A 25 7.14 11.17 -1.75
N GLY A 26 6.23 10.48 -2.42
CA GLY A 26 6.28 10.15 -3.84
C GLY A 26 7.18 8.96 -4.21
N LYS A 27 7.03 8.50 -5.46
CA LYS A 27 7.78 7.37 -6.05
C LYS A 27 9.29 7.64 -6.06
N GLY A 28 10.08 6.57 -5.96
CA GLY A 28 11.55 6.63 -6.06
C GLY A 28 12.25 7.07 -4.78
N SER A 29 11.53 7.14 -3.66
CA SER A 29 12.08 7.47 -2.34
C SER A 29 12.46 6.19 -1.59
N PRO A 30 13.75 5.80 -1.57
CA PRO A 30 14.17 4.56 -0.93
C PRO A 30 13.99 4.60 0.60
N GLY A 31 13.66 3.46 1.20
CA GLY A 31 13.57 3.31 2.66
C GLY A 31 12.39 4.05 3.33
N VAL A 32 11.38 4.41 2.55
CA VAL A 32 10.20 5.13 3.03
C VAL A 32 9.26 4.25 3.85
N VAL A 33 9.08 3.01 3.42
CA VAL A 33 8.34 1.99 4.18
C VAL A 33 9.27 1.44 5.25
N ALA A 34 8.97 1.74 6.51
CA ALA A 34 9.70 1.22 7.66
C ALA A 34 9.06 -0.05 8.24
N LYS A 35 7.76 -0.25 8.00
CA LYS A 35 7.01 -1.42 8.46
C LYS A 35 5.87 -1.74 7.50
N GLN A 36 5.66 -3.02 7.25
CA GLN A 36 4.53 -3.53 6.47
C GLN A 36 3.68 -4.48 7.34
N ILE A 37 2.35 -4.40 7.23
CA ILE A 37 1.41 -5.25 7.99
C ILE A 37 0.33 -5.79 7.06
N SER A 38 0.15 -7.10 6.99
CA SER A 38 -1.00 -7.70 6.27
C SER A 38 -2.31 -7.37 6.99
N LEU A 39 -3.35 -7.01 6.23
CA LEU A 39 -4.67 -6.73 6.76
C LEU A 39 -5.30 -7.96 7.44
N HIS A 40 -4.98 -9.17 6.97
CA HIS A 40 -5.40 -10.43 7.60
C HIS A 40 -4.86 -10.60 9.04
N SER A 41 -3.73 -9.97 9.37
CA SER A 41 -3.19 -9.99 10.74
C SER A 41 -3.95 -9.07 11.70
N ILE A 42 -4.74 -8.13 11.17
CA ILE A 42 -5.49 -7.12 11.93
C ILE A 42 -6.96 -7.54 12.07
N ILE A 43 -7.58 -7.94 10.95
CA ILE A 43 -9.00 -8.27 10.90
C ILE A 43 -9.16 -9.79 10.89
N LYS A 44 -9.62 -10.34 12.02
CA LYS A 44 -9.92 -11.76 12.14
C LYS A 44 -10.98 -12.17 11.11
N GLU A 45 -10.75 -13.29 10.42
CA GLU A 45 -11.66 -13.84 9.42
C GLU A 45 -11.94 -12.87 8.24
N TYR A 46 -11.00 -11.97 7.94
CA TYR A 46 -11.08 -11.12 6.76
C TYR A 46 -11.23 -11.97 5.48
N LYS A 47 -12.24 -11.64 4.68
CA LYS A 47 -12.52 -12.23 3.37
C LYS A 47 -12.41 -11.13 2.33
N GLY A 48 -11.32 -11.16 1.57
CA GLY A 48 -10.98 -10.15 0.58
C GLY A 48 -9.61 -10.43 -0.03
N PRO A 49 -9.13 -9.53 -0.91
CA PRO A 49 -7.80 -9.65 -1.50
C PRO A 49 -6.71 -9.52 -0.44
N GLU A 50 -5.51 -10.04 -0.71
CA GLU A 50 -4.36 -9.80 0.15
C GLU A 50 -3.97 -8.31 0.06
N ILE A 51 -4.00 -7.63 1.21
CA ILE A 51 -3.69 -6.20 1.33
C ILE A 51 -2.61 -6.02 2.37
N TYR A 52 -1.54 -5.32 2.00
CA TYR A 52 -0.49 -4.89 2.91
C TYR A 52 -0.58 -3.40 3.20
N LEU A 53 -0.40 -3.03 4.46
CA LEU A 53 -0.40 -1.67 4.96
C LEU A 53 1.04 -1.21 5.22
N ASP A 54 1.46 -0.13 4.57
CA ASP A 54 2.82 0.40 4.65
C ASP A 54 2.88 1.61 5.56
N PHE A 55 3.75 1.54 6.57
CA PHE A 55 3.96 2.59 7.55
C PHE A 55 5.36 3.19 7.42
N ASP A 56 5.46 4.50 7.62
CA ASP A 56 6.72 5.22 7.74
C ASP A 56 7.40 4.95 9.09
N LYS A 57 8.60 5.50 9.28
CA LYS A 57 9.37 5.37 10.53
C LYS A 57 8.69 5.97 11.76
N ASN A 58 7.71 6.85 11.57
CA ASN A 58 6.93 7.47 12.64
C ASN A 58 5.62 6.71 12.93
N GLY A 59 5.35 5.62 12.21
CA GLY A 59 4.12 4.84 12.33
C GLY A 59 2.93 5.46 11.61
N VAL A 60 3.14 6.37 10.66
CA VAL A 60 2.09 6.93 9.80
C VAL A 60 1.84 5.98 8.64
N LEU A 61 0.57 5.64 8.38
CA LEU A 61 0.19 4.87 7.20
C LEU A 61 0.38 5.75 5.96
N ILE A 62 1.26 5.32 5.06
CA ILE A 62 1.66 6.08 3.87
C ILE A 62 1.29 5.38 2.57
N GLY A 63 0.96 4.09 2.61
CA GLY A 63 0.55 3.36 1.42
C GLY A 63 -0.15 2.06 1.70
N MET A 64 -0.74 1.49 0.65
CA MET A 64 -1.38 0.18 0.66
C MET A 64 -1.02 -0.57 -0.62
N GLU A 65 -0.58 -1.82 -0.49
CA GLU A 65 -0.34 -2.72 -1.61
C GLU A 65 -1.46 -3.76 -1.68
N PHE A 66 -2.00 -3.98 -2.88
CA PHE A 66 -3.05 -4.93 -3.17
C PHE A 66 -2.47 -6.00 -4.10
N LEU A 67 -2.51 -7.26 -3.69
CA LEU A 67 -2.27 -8.38 -4.60
C LEU A 67 -3.58 -8.68 -5.33
N LEU A 68 -3.55 -8.55 -6.65
CA LEU A 68 -4.68 -8.79 -7.53
C LEU A 68 -4.56 -10.23 -8.05
N GLU A 69 -5.58 -11.05 -7.82
CA GLU A 69 -5.66 -12.35 -8.47
C GLU A 69 -5.88 -12.12 -9.98
N GLN A 70 -5.06 -12.76 -10.81
CA GLN A 70 -5.36 -12.84 -12.25
C GLN A 70 -6.62 -13.71 -12.39
N ALA A 71 -7.67 -13.16 -13.01
CA ALA A 71 -8.80 -13.97 -13.40
C ALA A 71 -8.35 -14.95 -14.50
N ASP A 72 -8.49 -16.25 -14.24
CA ASP A 72 -8.24 -17.34 -15.19
C ASP A 72 -9.01 -17.17 -16.51
#